data_AF-A0A496RJQ3-F1
#
_entry.id   AF-A0A496RJQ3-F1
#
_cell.length_a   1.000
_cell.length_b   1.000
_cell.length_c   1.000
_cell.angle_alpha   90.00
_cell.angle_beta   90.00
_cell.angle_gamma   90.00
#
_symmetry.space_group_name_H-M   'P 1'
#
loop_
_entity.id
_entity.type
_entity.pdbx_description
1 polymer ?
#
loop_
_entity_poly.entity_id
_entity_poly.type
_entity_poly.pdbx_seq_one_letter_code
_entity_poly.pdbx_strand_id
1 'polypeptide(L)'
;MKASKFLLAILIITFFSLLYVHQQTEIFKLAYQGQKQLVRLQDLLDENAILRYNIEKGSSLAFIGNKAYEDEDFEIPHSYRLVRLNPQEELEVSTAPGPEKNIFVRILGIKRQAEAQTLNP
;
A
#
# COMPACT_ATOMS: atom_id res chain seq x y z
N MET A 1 48.63 -24.34 38.27
CA MET A 1 47.82 -24.54 37.04
C MET A 1 46.29 -24.44 37.23
N LYS A 2 45.76 -24.19 38.44
CA LYS A 2 44.29 -24.14 38.69
C LYS A 2 43.69 -22.73 38.56
N ALA A 3 44.44 -21.69 38.94
CA ALA A 3 43.95 -20.31 38.93
C ALA A 3 43.76 -19.73 37.51
N SER A 4 44.66 -20.02 36.55
CA SER A 4 44.50 -19.52 35.18
C SER A 4 43.28 -20.13 34.47
N LYS A 5 43.01 -21.42 34.71
CA LYS A 5 41.81 -22.10 34.17
C LYS A 5 40.52 -21.53 34.76
N PHE A 6 40.54 -21.20 36.05
CA PHE A 6 39.39 -20.57 36.73
C PHE A 6 39.13 -19.15 36.22
N LEU A 7 40.19 -18.33 36.08
CA LEU A 7 40.09 -16.99 35.50
C LEU A 7 39.57 -17.04 34.05
N LEU A 8 40.07 -17.99 33.26
CA LEU A 8 39.62 -18.18 31.88
C LEU A 8 38.13 -18.58 31.82
N ALA A 9 37.68 -19.44 32.73
CA ALA A 9 36.26 -19.81 32.83
C ALA A 9 35.37 -18.60 33.18
N ILE A 10 35.78 -17.76 34.14
CA ILE A 10 35.05 -16.54 34.49
C ILE A 10 34.97 -15.60 33.28
N LEU A 11 36.09 -15.40 32.57
CA LEU A 11 36.15 -14.55 31.39
C LEU A 11 35.16 -15.01 30.31
N ILE A 12 35.13 -16.31 30.04
CA ILE A 12 34.18 -16.92 29.09
C ILE A 12 32.74 -16.68 29.55
N ILE A 13 32.42 -16.95 30.81
CA ILE A 13 31.06 -16.78 31.35
C ILE A 13 30.63 -15.31 31.25
N THR A 14 31.50 -14.37 31.62
CA THR A 14 31.21 -12.93 31.52
C THR A 14 31.01 -12.50 30.07
N PHE A 15 31.82 -13.02 29.13
CA PHE A 15 31.70 -12.72 27.71
C PHE A 15 30.36 -13.21 27.14
N PHE A 16 29.95 -14.44 27.46
CA PHE A 16 28.66 -14.97 27.06
C PHE A 16 27.49 -14.21 27.71
N SER A 17 27.63 -13.77 28.96
CA SER A 17 26.61 -12.96 29.63
C SER A 17 26.43 -11.59 28.95
N LEU A 18 27.54 -10.93 28.58
CA LEU A 18 27.52 -9.69 27.81
C LEU A 18 26.86 -9.87 26.43
N LEU A 19 27.22 -10.93 25.71
CA LEU A 19 26.60 -11.26 24.43
C LEU A 19 25.10 -11.52 24.55
N TYR A 20 24.70 -12.26 25.59
CA TYR A 20 23.29 -12.57 25.82
C TYR A 20 22.46 -11.30 26.04
N VAL A 21 22.93 -10.39 26.91
CA VAL A 21 22.25 -9.11 27.16
C VAL A 21 22.22 -8.27 25.88
N HIS A 22 23.32 -8.22 25.12
CA HIS A 22 23.36 -7.49 23.87
C HIS A 22 22.33 -8.03 22.86
N GLN A 23 22.27 -9.35 22.65
CA GLN A 23 21.28 -9.99 21.79
C GLN A 23 19.85 -9.70 22.25
N GLN A 24 19.59 -9.77 23.55
CA GLN A 24 18.27 -9.46 24.11
C GLN A 24 17.88 -8.01 23.80
N THR A 25 18.79 -7.05 23.98
CA THR A 25 18.51 -5.64 23.66
C THR A 25 18.25 -5.40 22.18
N GLU A 26 18.97 -6.06 21.28
CA GLU A 26 18.76 -5.94 19.84
C GLU A 26 17.40 -6.53 19.41
N ILE A 27 16.99 -7.66 19.99
CA ILE A 27 15.65 -8.23 19.74
C ILE A 27 14.56 -7.22 20.14
N PHE A 28 14.68 -6.59 21.31
CA PHE A 28 13.72 -5.59 21.76
C PHE A 28 13.68 -4.35 20.85
N LYS A 29 14.84 -3.87 20.39
CA LYS A 29 14.91 -2.74 19.44
C LYS A 29 14.22 -3.09 18.13
N LEU A 30 14.49 -4.27 17.57
CA LEU A 30 13.89 -4.73 16.33
C LEU A 30 12.37 -4.88 16.46
N ALA A 31 11.89 -5.45 17.58
CA ALA A 31 10.47 -5.56 17.87
C ALA A 31 9.80 -4.16 17.93
N TYR A 32 10.44 -3.20 18.59
CA TYR A 32 9.91 -1.83 18.68
C TYR A 32 9.90 -1.12 17.32
N GLN A 33 10.92 -1.32 16.49
CA GLN A 33 10.95 -0.81 15.13
C GLN A 33 9.83 -1.41 14.27
N GLY A 34 9.61 -2.73 14.37
CA GLY A 34 8.50 -3.41 13.70
C GLY A 34 7.14 -2.87 14.14
N GLN A 35 6.93 -2.70 15.45
CA GLN A 35 5.70 -2.14 15.99
C GLN A 35 5.46 -0.71 15.50
N LYS A 36 6.49 0.14 15.48
CA LYS A 36 6.37 1.51 14.97
C LYS A 36 5.95 1.56 13.50
N GLN A 37 6.46 0.63 12.68
CA GLN A 37 6.07 0.52 11.28
C GLN A 37 4.62 0.04 11.13
N LEU A 38 4.18 -0.92 11.95
CA LEU A 38 2.80 -1.40 11.95
C LEU A 38 1.80 -0.30 12.32
N VAL A 39 2.09 0.49 13.36
CA VAL A 39 1.25 1.64 13.74
C VAL A 39 1.15 2.63 12.58
N ARG A 40 2.28 2.99 11.95
CA ARG A 40 2.28 3.90 10.80
C ARG A 40 1.47 3.34 9.61
N LEU A 41 1.52 2.04 9.39
CA LEU A 41 0.75 1.40 8.33
C LEU A 41 -0.75 1.39 8.64
N GLN A 42 -1.13 1.18 9.89
CA GLN A 42 -2.51 1.28 10.35
C GLN A 42 -3.05 2.70 10.16
N ASP A 43 -2.27 3.72 10.56
CA ASP A 43 -2.66 5.13 10.39
C ASP A 43 -2.93 5.45 8.90
N LEU A 44 -2.06 4.99 8.00
CA LEU A 44 -2.23 5.17 6.56
C LEU A 44 -3.44 4.42 5.99
N LEU A 45 -3.75 3.23 6.52
CA LEU A 45 -4.95 2.48 6.14
C LEU A 45 -6.22 3.20 6.58
N ASP A 46 -6.24 3.72 7.81
CA ASP A 46 -7.37 4.46 8.35
C ASP A 46 -7.59 5.77 7.56
N GLU A 47 -6.51 6.50 7.24
CA GLU A 47 -6.58 7.68 6.37
C GLU A 47 -7.10 7.32 4.97
N ASN A 48 -6.63 6.21 4.38
CA ASN A 48 -7.13 5.75 3.09
C ASN A 48 -8.62 5.39 3.13
N ALA A 49 -9.08 4.76 4.21
CA ALA A 49 -10.49 4.43 4.40
C ALA A 49 -11.35 5.69 4.48
N ILE A 50 -10.91 6.70 5.22
CA ILE A 50 -11.58 8.01 5.31
C ILE A 50 -11.63 8.67 3.93
N LEU A 51 -10.51 8.69 3.20
CA LEU A 51 -10.45 9.28 1.85
C LEU A 51 -11.40 8.57 0.89
N ARG A 52 -11.44 7.23 0.90
CA ARG A 52 -12.37 6.45 0.08
C ARG A 52 -13.82 6.79 0.40
N TYR A 53 -14.17 6.83 1.69
CA TYR A 53 -15.51 7.21 2.13
C TYR A 53 -15.87 8.63 1.67
N ASN A 54 -14.94 9.59 1.80
CA ASN A 54 -15.17 10.96 1.37
C ASN A 54 -15.34 11.08 -0.14
N ILE A 55 -14.56 10.34 -0.92
CA ILE A 55 -14.72 10.27 -2.38
C ILE A 55 -16.06 9.66 -2.74
N GLU A 56 -16.42 8.52 -2.14
CA GLU A 56 -17.71 7.86 -2.39
C GLU A 56 -18.87 8.80 -2.05
N LYS A 57 -18.83 9.42 -0.86
CA LYS A 57 -19.82 10.41 -0.43
C LYS A 57 -19.88 11.61 -1.37
N GLY A 58 -18.74 12.16 -1.79
CA GLY A 58 -18.66 13.30 -2.70
C GLY A 58 -19.10 12.98 -4.13
N SER A 59 -18.85 11.75 -4.58
CA SER A 59 -19.31 11.23 -5.88
C SER A 59 -20.76 10.76 -5.86
N SER A 60 -21.36 10.62 -4.67
CA SER A 60 -22.72 10.11 -4.55
C SER A 60 -23.69 11.08 -5.23
N LEU A 61 -24.60 10.51 -6.01
CA LEU A 61 -25.59 11.29 -6.76
C LEU A 61 -26.46 12.15 -5.82
N ALA A 62 -26.69 11.68 -4.58
CA ALA A 62 -27.39 12.43 -3.56
C ALA A 62 -26.63 13.70 -3.11
N PHE A 63 -25.30 13.60 -2.92
CA PHE A 63 -24.49 14.77 -2.57
C PHE A 63 -24.36 15.75 -3.74
N ILE A 64 -24.11 15.24 -4.94
CA ILE A 64 -24.03 16.07 -6.16
C ILE A 64 -25.37 16.76 -6.43
N GLY A 65 -26.47 16.01 -6.32
CA GLY A 65 -27.83 16.54 -6.45
C GLY A 65 -28.09 17.64 -5.44
N ASN A 66 -27.90 17.38 -4.14
CA ASN A 66 -28.12 18.40 -3.11
C ASN A 66 -27.23 19.64 -3.32
N LYS A 67 -25.95 19.46 -3.66
CA LYS A 67 -25.05 20.58 -3.94
C LYS A 67 -25.45 21.38 -5.17
N ALA A 68 -25.96 20.71 -6.20
CA ALA A 68 -26.47 21.37 -7.40
C ALA A 68 -27.80 22.10 -7.16
N TYR A 69 -28.65 21.61 -6.23
CA TYR A 69 -29.87 22.30 -5.82
C TYR A 69 -29.63 23.49 -4.87
N GLU A 70 -28.50 23.52 -4.15
CA GLU A 70 -28.10 24.65 -3.31
C GLU A 70 -27.54 25.84 -4.13
N ASP A 71 -27.14 25.60 -5.38
CA ASP A 71 -26.61 26.63 -6.27
C ASP A 71 -27.77 27.30 -7.02
N GLU A 72 -28.11 28.55 -6.66
CA GLU A 72 -29.27 29.26 -7.20
C GLU A 72 -29.18 29.51 -8.72
N ASP A 73 -27.97 29.46 -9.29
CA ASP A 73 -27.71 29.64 -10.72
C ASP A 73 -27.74 28.31 -11.51
N PHE A 74 -27.98 27.18 -10.85
CA PHE A 74 -27.98 25.88 -11.51
C PHE A 74 -29.33 25.57 -12.19
N GLU A 75 -29.40 25.78 -13.49
CA GLU A 75 -30.56 25.40 -14.31
C GLU A 75 -30.46 23.94 -14.80
N ILE A 76 -31.44 23.11 -14.43
CA ILE A 76 -31.58 21.75 -14.98
C ILE A 76 -32.15 21.85 -16.41
N PRO A 77 -31.42 21.42 -17.45
CA PRO A 77 -31.91 21.52 -18.81
C PRO A 77 -33.16 20.66 -19.03
N HIS A 78 -34.26 21.29 -19.43
CA HIS A 78 -35.53 20.60 -19.75
C HIS A 78 -35.46 19.72 -21.00
N SER A 79 -34.44 19.89 -21.85
CA SER A 79 -34.24 19.09 -23.06
C SER A 79 -32.96 18.26 -22.97
N TYR A 80 -33.10 16.94 -22.95
CA TYR A 80 -31.96 16.04 -23.11
C TYR A 80 -31.88 15.60 -24.59
N ARG A 81 -30.74 15.84 -25.23
CA ARG A 81 -30.42 15.29 -26.55
C ARG A 81 -29.37 14.21 -26.37
N LEU A 82 -29.80 12.96 -26.40
CA LEU A 82 -28.88 11.81 -26.40
C LEU A 82 -28.17 11.76 -27.75
N VAL A 83 -26.89 12.14 -27.77
CA VAL A 83 -26.04 12.00 -28.96
C VAL A 83 -25.22 10.74 -28.80
N ARG A 84 -25.51 9.72 -29.63
CA ARG A 84 -24.67 8.53 -29.74
C ARG A 84 -23.41 8.92 -30.52
N LEU A 85 -22.30 9.09 -29.81
CA LEU A 85 -21.00 9.20 -30.45
C LEU A 85 -20.66 7.83 -31.01
N ASN A 86 -20.55 7.71 -32.33
CA ASN A 86 -19.91 6.55 -32.93
C ASN A 86 -18.44 6.58 -32.50
N PRO A 87 -17.90 5.50 -31.93
CA PRO A 87 -16.47 5.46 -31.64
C PRO A 87 -15.75 5.66 -32.97
N GLN A 88 -15.01 6.77 -33.09
CA GLN A 88 -14.03 6.88 -34.17
C GLN A 88 -13.03 5.75 -33.98
N GLU A 89 -12.67 5.12 -35.10
CA GLU A 89 -11.68 4.05 -35.19
C GLU A 89 -10.54 4.34 -34.22
N GLU A 90 -10.38 3.42 -33.27
CA GLU A 90 -9.26 3.42 -32.34
C GLU A 90 -7.98 3.60 -33.17
N LEU A 91 -7.30 4.73 -32.97
CA LEU A 91 -5.90 4.84 -33.33
C LEU A 91 -5.20 3.66 -32.66
N GLU A 92 -4.79 2.68 -33.47
CA GLU A 92 -4.01 1.54 -33.03
C GLU A 92 -2.82 2.08 -32.24
N VAL A 93 -2.89 1.98 -30.92
CA VAL A 93 -1.75 2.20 -30.05
C VAL A 93 -0.83 1.03 -30.34
N SER A 94 0.15 1.29 -31.22
CA SER A 94 1.22 0.37 -31.55
C SER A 94 1.79 -0.20 -30.26
N THR A 95 1.52 -1.49 -30.05
CA THR A 95 2.05 -2.24 -28.93
C THR A 95 3.56 -2.30 -29.13
N ALA A 96 4.30 -1.48 -28.38
CA ALA A 96 5.74 -1.56 -28.36
C ALA A 96 6.16 -3.00 -27.98
N PRO A 97 7.15 -3.60 -28.65
CA PRO A 97 7.59 -4.95 -28.33
C PRO A 97 8.10 -4.97 -26.88
N GLY A 98 7.40 -5.74 -26.03
CA GLY A 98 7.73 -5.87 -24.62
C GLY A 98 9.16 -6.42 -24.44
N PRO A 99 9.95 -5.89 -23.49
CA PRO A 99 11.29 -6.39 -23.24
C PRO A 99 11.24 -7.83 -22.75
N GLU A 100 12.21 -8.62 -23.22
CA GLU A 100 12.36 -10.04 -22.94
C GLU A 100 12.23 -10.38 -21.45
N LYS A 101 11.40 -11.38 -21.17
CA LYS A 101 11.00 -11.80 -19.82
C LYS A 101 12.17 -12.48 -19.11
N ASN A 102 12.89 -11.73 -18.28
CA ASN A 102 13.81 -12.29 -17.30
C ASN A 102 13.01 -13.01 -16.20
N ILE A 103 13.05 -14.34 -16.22
CA ILE A 103 12.36 -15.27 -15.30
C ILE A 103 12.69 -14.96 -13.82
N PHE A 104 13.84 -14.36 -13.56
CA PHE A 104 14.27 -13.93 -12.22
C PHE A 104 13.40 -12.81 -11.61
N VAL A 105 12.77 -11.96 -12.42
CA VAL A 105 11.88 -10.89 -11.92
C VAL A 105 10.53 -11.45 -11.43
N ARG A 106 10.15 -12.66 -11.89
CA ARG A 106 8.89 -13.32 -11.48
C ARG A 106 8.96 -13.96 -10.09
N ILE A 107 10.16 -14.32 -9.62
CA ILE A 107 10.37 -14.95 -8.31
C ILE A 107 10.51 -13.90 -7.19
N LEU A 108 10.99 -12.69 -7.52
CA LEU A 108 11.19 -11.60 -6.55
C LEU A 108 10.19 -10.44 -6.72
N GLY A 109 9.24 -10.56 -7.63
CA GLY A 109 8.23 -9.55 -7.96
C GLY A 109 7.00 -9.61 -7.05
N ILE A 110 7.07 -8.88 -5.94
CA ILE A 110 6.00 -8.08 -5.31
C ILE A 110 4.60 -8.33 -5.91
N LYS A 111 3.68 -8.84 -5.07
CA LYS A 111 2.24 -8.99 -5.30
C LYS A 111 1.59 -7.67 -5.77
N ARG A 112 1.67 -7.37 -7.07
CA ARG A 112 0.92 -6.29 -7.73
C ARG A 112 0.26 -6.82 -8.98
N GLN A 113 -0.85 -7.53 -8.79
CA GLN A 113 -1.87 -7.69 -9.82
C GLN A 113 -3.24 -7.69 -9.14
N ALA A 114 -3.82 -6.50 -9.05
CA ALA A 114 -5.25 -6.34 -9.14
C ALA A 114 -5.50 -5.87 -10.58
N GLU A 115 -5.47 -6.81 -11.52
CA GLU A 115 -5.99 -6.57 -12.87
C GLU A 115 -7.51 -6.67 -12.78
N ALA A 116 -8.19 -5.54 -12.99
CA ALA A 116 -9.63 -5.53 -13.15
C ALA A 116 -9.97 -6.19 -14.49
N GLN A 117 -10.45 -7.43 -14.45
CA GLN A 117 -11.10 -8.04 -15.62
C GLN A 117 -12.47 -7.39 -15.79
N THR A 118 -12.64 -6.65 -16.88
CA THR A 118 -13.97 -6.25 -17.35
C THR A 118 -14.62 -7.47 -18.01
N LEU A 119 -15.59 -8.08 -17.33
CA LEU A 119 -16.53 -9.01 -17.93
C LEU A 119 -17.40 -8.22 -18.91
N ASN A 120 -17.20 -8.43 -20.21
CA ASN A 120 -18.15 -7.99 -21.22
C ASN A 120 -19.35 -8.96 -21.25
N PRO A 121 -20.59 -8.46 -21.37
CA PRO A 121 -21.80 -9.26 -21.55
C PRO A 121 -21.88 -9.93 -22.93
#